data_AF-A0A521XAG7-F1
#
_entry.id   AF-A0A521XAG7-F1
#
_cell.length_a   1.000
_cell.length_b   1.000
_cell.length_c   1.000
_cell.angle_alpha   90.00
_cell.angle_beta   90.00
_cell.angle_gamma   90.00
#
_symmetry.space_group_name_H-M   'P 1'
#
loop_
_entity.id
_entity.type
_entity.pdbx_description
1 polymer ?
#
loop_
_entity_poly.entity_id
_entity_poly.type
_entity_poly.pdbx_seq_one_letter_code
_entity_poly.pdbx_strand_id
1 'polypeptide(L)'
;MRADAALRPQAAEAPAFRPGGNALNELEPAHIEVEEETETYVRLVAEPLSAGFGTTLGNALRRVLLSSLPGAAVTSVRIEEVEHEFSTIPHMKEDTTEFLLNIKELRLRALADRPAKLYLEASGEGPVTAERIQTTADYEIVNPDLHLATLDAPGARLTVELNVEPGQGYAPAGQSDGLPIGVIPVDAIFSPVRRVNFHVTHTRVGQMTNYDKLTLEVWTDGTMSGVDAISKSADILVDELRMFALLGKPLPPTVDRGLGVGTSLPPDKYNMPIEDLNLSVRAYNCLKRSGLMTVGSVLEKSEDELLSLRNFGRKSYDELRDKLVELGLLPPAVEGIEPNGSVPIGRTPQPVEREEPEDLSPLGAALIEALREAGEDPSELIKRKERDE
;
A
#
# COMPACT_ATOMS: atom_id res chain seq x y z
N MET A 1 -41.73 -72.29 2.83
CA MET A 1 -40.34 -72.62 2.42
C MET A 1 -40.22 -72.23 0.95
N ARG A 2 -39.30 -71.34 0.53
CA ARG A 2 -37.88 -71.62 0.21
C ARG A 2 -37.76 -72.88 -0.68
N ALA A 3 -37.12 -72.94 -1.85
CA ALA A 3 -36.49 -71.94 -2.75
C ALA A 3 -36.35 -72.64 -4.15
N ASP A 4 -35.71 -72.15 -5.22
CA ASP A 4 -34.93 -70.92 -5.50
C ASP A 4 -34.95 -70.65 -7.03
N ALA A 5 -34.55 -69.44 -7.49
CA ALA A 5 -34.33 -69.12 -8.91
C ALA A 5 -33.50 -67.82 -9.06
N ALA A 6 -32.17 -67.96 -9.18
CA ALA A 6 -31.25 -66.82 -9.22
C ALA A 6 -31.30 -66.02 -10.54
N LEU A 7 -31.84 -64.80 -10.50
CA LEU A 7 -31.48 -63.76 -11.47
C LEU A 7 -30.12 -63.17 -11.09
N ARG A 8 -29.13 -63.26 -11.98
CA ARG A 8 -27.89 -62.48 -11.88
C ARG A 8 -28.19 -61.04 -12.35
N PRO A 9 -27.86 -59.99 -11.58
CA PRO A 9 -27.86 -58.63 -12.12
C PRO A 9 -26.73 -58.50 -13.15
N GLN A 10 -27.02 -57.89 -14.30
CA GLN A 10 -25.97 -57.42 -15.21
C GLN A 10 -25.21 -56.29 -14.52
N ALA A 11 -23.88 -56.41 -14.43
CA ALA A 11 -23.05 -55.32 -13.98
C ALA A 11 -23.07 -54.21 -15.05
N ALA A 12 -23.58 -53.03 -14.69
CA ALA A 12 -23.38 -51.84 -15.50
C ALA A 12 -21.90 -51.44 -15.39
N GLU A 13 -21.16 -51.49 -16.50
CA GLU A 13 -19.80 -50.98 -16.55
C GLU A 13 -19.82 -49.47 -16.31
N ALA A 14 -19.11 -49.01 -15.27
CA ALA A 14 -18.92 -47.59 -15.03
C ALA A 14 -18.05 -47.01 -16.17
N PRO A 15 -18.34 -45.79 -16.67
CA PRO A 15 -17.54 -45.17 -17.72
C PRO A 15 -16.10 -44.97 -17.22
N ALA A 16 -15.14 -45.56 -17.94
CA ALA A 16 -13.74 -45.56 -17.55
C ALA A 16 -13.17 -44.14 -17.51
N PHE A 17 -12.80 -43.68 -16.31
CA PHE A 17 -12.09 -42.43 -16.07
C PHE A 17 -10.70 -42.49 -16.75
N ARG A 18 -10.54 -41.79 -17.87
CA ARG A 18 -9.23 -41.64 -18.53
C ARG A 18 -8.42 -40.57 -17.80
N PRO A 19 -7.20 -40.86 -17.32
CA PRO A 19 -6.36 -39.85 -16.68
C PRO A 19 -5.90 -38.80 -17.71
N GLY A 20 -5.67 -37.58 -17.23
CA GLY A 20 -5.58 -36.38 -18.07
C GLY A 20 -4.51 -36.41 -19.16
N GLY A 21 -4.93 -36.09 -20.38
CA GLY A 21 -4.12 -35.32 -21.32
C GLY A 21 -4.42 -33.83 -21.13
N ASN A 22 -3.40 -32.98 -21.17
CA ASN A 22 -3.52 -31.54 -20.92
C ASN A 22 -4.40 -30.85 -21.99
N ALA A 23 -5.70 -30.70 -21.71
CA ALA A 23 -6.65 -29.94 -22.51
C ALA A 23 -6.74 -28.45 -22.06
N LEU A 24 -5.59 -27.83 -21.78
CA LEU A 24 -5.49 -26.43 -21.32
C LEU A 24 -4.94 -25.46 -22.36
N ASN A 25 -4.43 -25.96 -23.49
CA ASN A 25 -3.71 -25.15 -24.48
C ASN A 25 -4.47 -25.03 -25.82
N GLU A 26 -5.64 -24.39 -25.82
CA GLU A 26 -6.26 -23.81 -27.04
C GLU A 26 -7.45 -22.86 -26.71
N LEU A 27 -7.42 -22.22 -25.54
CA LEU A 27 -8.41 -21.20 -25.16
C LEU A 27 -7.89 -19.83 -25.57
N GLU A 28 -8.79 -18.97 -26.07
CA GLU A 28 -8.49 -17.56 -26.30
C GLU A 28 -8.03 -16.93 -24.98
N PRO A 29 -6.95 -16.11 -24.97
CA PRO A 29 -6.48 -15.48 -23.75
C PRO A 29 -7.57 -14.55 -23.20
N ALA A 30 -7.80 -14.61 -21.90
CA ALA A 30 -8.67 -13.66 -21.22
C ALA A 30 -8.17 -12.24 -21.49
N HIS A 31 -9.07 -11.39 -22.01
CA HIS A 31 -8.80 -9.98 -22.26
C HIS A 31 -9.72 -9.12 -21.40
N ILE A 32 -9.33 -7.86 -21.24
CA ILE A 32 -10.09 -6.85 -20.53
C ILE A 32 -10.35 -5.73 -21.52
N GLU A 33 -11.62 -5.43 -21.78
CA GLU A 33 -12.08 -4.32 -22.60
C GLU A 33 -12.70 -3.25 -21.70
N VAL A 34 -12.40 -1.98 -21.96
CA VAL A 34 -13.04 -0.85 -21.29
C VAL A 34 -14.17 -0.38 -22.21
N GLU A 35 -15.43 -0.62 -21.81
CA GLU A 35 -16.61 -0.25 -22.59
C GLU A 35 -16.90 1.26 -22.49
N GLU A 36 -16.76 1.83 -21.28
CA GLU A 36 -16.99 3.24 -21.00
C GLU A 36 -15.95 3.76 -20.01
N GLU A 37 -15.35 4.92 -20.29
CA GLU A 37 -14.43 5.61 -19.38
C GLU A 37 -14.73 7.10 -19.33
N THR A 38 -14.76 7.64 -18.12
CA THR A 38 -14.92 9.05 -17.78
C THR A 38 -14.09 9.35 -16.53
N GLU A 39 -13.88 10.62 -16.20
CA GLU A 39 -13.03 11.05 -15.07
C GLU A 39 -13.44 10.46 -13.71
N THR A 40 -14.74 10.14 -13.51
CA THR A 40 -15.30 9.65 -12.24
C THR A 40 -16.02 8.30 -12.35
N TYR A 41 -16.04 7.68 -13.53
CA TYR A 41 -16.70 6.40 -13.75
C TYR A 41 -16.05 5.60 -14.87
N VAL A 42 -15.86 4.31 -14.62
CA VAL A 42 -15.39 3.33 -15.60
C VAL A 42 -16.26 2.09 -15.58
N ARG A 43 -16.43 1.50 -16.76
CA ARG A 43 -17.05 0.20 -16.96
C ARG A 43 -16.17 -0.66 -17.84
N LEU A 44 -15.79 -1.82 -17.31
CA LEU A 44 -14.97 -2.80 -18.01
C LEU A 44 -15.65 -4.16 -18.09
N VAL A 45 -15.19 -4.95 -19.05
CA VAL A 45 -15.57 -6.33 -19.28
C VAL A 45 -14.32 -7.19 -19.30
N ALA A 46 -14.30 -8.27 -18.54
CA ALA A 46 -13.28 -9.30 -18.57
C ALA A 46 -13.87 -10.63 -19.03
N GLU A 47 -13.41 -11.14 -20.17
CA GLU A 47 -13.80 -12.45 -20.71
C GLU A 47 -12.74 -13.07 -21.62
N PRO A 48 -12.73 -14.40 -21.84
CA PRO A 48 -13.46 -15.41 -21.09
C PRO A 48 -12.77 -15.80 -19.77
N LEU A 49 -13.52 -15.84 -18.68
CA LEU A 49 -13.06 -16.32 -17.37
C LEU A 49 -13.52 -17.76 -17.11
N SER A 50 -12.71 -18.55 -16.39
CA SER A 50 -13.11 -19.90 -15.97
C SER A 50 -14.39 -19.87 -15.11
N ALA A 51 -15.24 -20.90 -15.26
CA ALA A 51 -16.50 -21.02 -14.52
C ALA A 51 -16.36 -20.74 -13.01
N GLY A 52 -17.12 -19.78 -12.49
CA GLY A 52 -17.10 -19.36 -11.09
C GLY A 52 -16.03 -18.32 -10.73
N PHE A 53 -15.01 -18.10 -11.57
CA PHE A 53 -14.02 -17.06 -11.33
C PHE A 53 -14.57 -15.65 -11.51
N GLY A 54 -15.60 -15.44 -12.34
CA GLY A 54 -16.23 -14.12 -12.47
C GLY A 54 -16.78 -13.62 -11.13
N THR A 55 -17.44 -14.50 -10.37
CA THR A 55 -17.96 -14.18 -9.03
C THR A 55 -16.85 -14.01 -8.00
N THR A 56 -15.80 -14.84 -8.05
CA THR A 56 -14.66 -14.75 -7.12
C THR A 56 -13.88 -13.44 -7.31
N LEU A 57 -13.51 -13.11 -8.55
CA LEU A 57 -12.78 -11.89 -8.90
C LEU A 57 -13.62 -10.64 -8.65
N GLY A 58 -14.90 -10.64 -9.05
CA GLY A 58 -15.80 -9.50 -8.83
C GLY A 58 -15.98 -9.16 -7.34
N ASN A 59 -16.14 -10.16 -6.47
CA ASN A 59 -16.21 -9.94 -5.03
C ASN A 59 -14.87 -9.51 -4.41
N ALA A 60 -13.75 -10.10 -4.84
CA ALA A 60 -12.43 -9.75 -4.33
C ALA A 60 -12.05 -8.30 -4.68
N LEU A 61 -12.15 -7.93 -5.97
CA LEU A 61 -11.90 -6.57 -6.46
C LEU A 61 -12.82 -5.57 -5.77
N ARG A 62 -14.13 -5.85 -5.68
CA ARG A 62 -15.11 -4.97 -5.00
C ARG A 62 -14.75 -4.68 -3.54
N ARG A 63 -14.17 -5.65 -2.81
CA ARG A 63 -13.72 -5.43 -1.44
C ARG A 63 -12.53 -4.48 -1.40
N VAL A 64 -11.47 -4.80 -2.16
CA VAL A 64 -10.22 -4.02 -2.14
C VAL A 64 -10.41 -2.60 -2.66
N LEU A 65 -11.18 -2.42 -3.75
CA LEU A 65 -11.56 -1.11 -4.29
C LEU A 65 -12.20 -0.18 -3.25
N LEU A 66 -13.00 -0.74 -2.33
CA LEU A 66 -13.71 0.04 -1.32
C LEU A 66 -12.90 0.26 -0.02
N SER A 67 -11.96 -0.64 0.31
CA SER A 67 -11.28 -0.64 1.63
C SER A 67 -9.80 -0.27 1.63
N SER A 68 -9.04 -0.61 0.59
CA SER A 68 -7.57 -0.72 0.70
C SER A 68 -6.80 0.14 -0.29
N LEU A 69 -7.49 0.92 -1.12
CA LEU A 69 -6.82 1.87 -2.01
C LEU A 69 -6.23 3.05 -1.20
N PRO A 70 -5.01 3.50 -1.55
CA PRO A 70 -4.43 4.68 -0.94
C PRO A 70 -5.12 5.96 -1.44
N GLY A 71 -5.33 6.89 -0.54
CA GLY A 71 -5.81 8.24 -0.81
C GLY A 71 -5.44 9.21 0.30
N ALA A 72 -6.08 10.37 0.35
CA ALA A 72 -5.77 11.41 1.32
C ALA A 72 -7.04 12.05 1.88
N ALA A 73 -7.00 12.41 3.16
CA ALA A 73 -8.12 13.03 3.86
C ALA A 73 -7.63 14.00 4.95
N VAL A 74 -8.52 14.89 5.38
CA VAL A 74 -8.30 15.74 6.55
C VAL A 74 -8.53 14.91 7.81
N THR A 75 -7.52 14.83 8.69
CA THR A 75 -7.58 14.05 9.94
C THR A 75 -7.96 14.89 11.15
N SER A 76 -7.61 16.18 11.12
CA SER A 76 -7.97 17.13 12.16
C SER A 76 -7.95 18.57 11.66
N VAL A 77 -8.74 19.40 12.32
CA VAL A 77 -8.99 20.80 11.96
C VAL A 77 -8.80 21.66 13.19
N ARG A 78 -8.03 22.75 13.05
CA ARG A 78 -7.98 23.83 14.04
C ARG A 78 -8.58 25.08 13.43
N ILE A 79 -9.55 25.67 14.13
CA ILE A 79 -10.29 26.85 13.71
C ILE A 79 -9.98 27.97 14.71
N GLU A 80 -9.71 29.18 14.23
CA GLU A 80 -9.48 30.33 15.11
C GLU A 80 -10.77 30.66 15.92
N GLU A 81 -10.60 31.06 17.19
CA GLU A 81 -11.70 31.35 18.14
C GLU A 81 -12.63 30.17 18.50
N VAL A 82 -12.31 28.93 18.08
CA VAL A 82 -13.12 27.72 18.33
C VAL A 82 -12.35 26.70 19.17
N GLU A 83 -12.92 26.34 20.32
CA GLU A 83 -12.33 25.34 21.23
C GLU A 83 -12.82 23.90 20.98
N HIS A 84 -14.04 23.74 20.44
CA HIS A 84 -14.72 22.44 20.28
C HIS A 84 -15.78 22.45 19.16
N GLU A 85 -16.15 21.27 18.64
CA GLU A 85 -17.09 21.09 17.52
C GLU A 85 -18.51 21.67 17.71
N PHE A 86 -18.94 21.92 18.95
CA PHE A 86 -20.28 22.42 19.28
C PHE A 86 -20.40 23.96 19.38
N SER A 87 -19.35 24.72 19.07
CA SER A 87 -19.41 26.19 19.07
C SER A 87 -19.94 26.74 17.75
N THR A 88 -20.36 28.01 17.76
CA THR A 88 -20.67 28.77 16.54
C THR A 88 -19.49 29.66 16.17
N ILE A 89 -19.12 29.74 14.89
CA ILE A 89 -18.10 30.66 14.41
C ILE A 89 -18.71 32.07 14.26
N PRO A 90 -18.12 33.13 14.84
CA PRO A 90 -18.63 34.49 14.68
C PRO A 90 -18.71 34.92 13.21
N HIS A 91 -19.86 35.46 12.82
CA HIS A 91 -20.12 35.95 11.45
C HIS A 91 -20.06 34.90 10.33
N MET A 92 -20.16 33.62 10.66
CA MET A 92 -20.43 32.53 9.71
C MET A 92 -21.91 32.13 9.78
N LYS A 93 -22.48 31.74 8.65
CA LYS A 93 -23.89 31.32 8.55
C LYS A 93 -24.11 29.88 9.00
N GLU A 94 -23.22 28.99 8.57
CA GLU A 94 -23.16 27.58 8.95
C GLU A 94 -22.61 27.45 10.39
N ASP A 95 -22.92 26.35 11.07
CA ASP A 95 -22.29 26.04 12.36
C ASP A 95 -20.97 25.27 12.20
N THR A 96 -20.22 25.08 13.29
CA THR A 96 -18.92 24.36 13.23
C THR A 96 -19.09 22.91 12.79
N THR A 97 -20.21 22.26 13.11
CA THR A 97 -20.47 20.86 12.71
C THR A 97 -20.80 20.77 11.22
N GLU A 98 -21.60 21.68 10.68
CA GLU A 98 -21.89 21.81 9.25
C GLU A 98 -20.61 22.13 8.45
N PHE A 99 -19.77 23.02 8.95
CA PHE A 99 -18.45 23.30 8.36
C PHE A 99 -17.52 22.09 8.35
N LEU A 100 -17.46 21.33 9.45
CA LEU A 100 -16.67 20.08 9.53
C LEU A 100 -17.23 18.98 8.60
N LEU A 101 -18.56 18.92 8.40
CA LEU A 101 -19.17 18.03 7.40
C LEU A 101 -18.78 18.44 5.96
N ASN A 102 -18.79 19.73 5.64
CA ASN A 102 -18.34 20.22 4.33
C ASN A 102 -16.85 19.92 4.10
N ILE A 103 -15.99 20.04 5.14
CA ILE A 103 -14.58 19.64 5.06
C ILE A 103 -14.41 18.14 4.74
N LYS A 104 -15.29 17.26 5.25
CA LYS A 104 -15.27 15.82 4.90
C LYS A 104 -15.61 15.53 3.43
N GLU A 105 -16.20 16.48 2.70
CA GLU A 105 -16.44 16.36 1.26
C GLU A 105 -15.26 16.84 0.39
N LEU A 106 -14.21 17.39 1.00
CA LEU A 106 -12.99 17.82 0.31
C LEU A 106 -12.25 16.61 -0.27
N ARG A 107 -11.89 16.69 -1.56
CA ARG A 107 -11.23 15.61 -2.30
C ARG A 107 -9.77 15.98 -2.54
N LEU A 108 -8.88 15.25 -1.89
CA LEU A 108 -7.45 15.52 -1.88
C LEU A 108 -6.71 14.40 -2.63
N ARG A 109 -5.84 14.79 -3.56
CA ARG A 109 -4.89 13.89 -4.21
C ARG A 109 -3.52 14.12 -3.59
N ALA A 110 -2.97 13.09 -2.95
CA ALA A 110 -1.58 13.10 -2.48
C ALA A 110 -0.61 12.96 -3.66
N LEU A 111 0.35 13.86 -3.73
CA LEU A 111 1.50 13.82 -4.64
C LEU A 111 2.76 13.28 -3.93
N ALA A 112 2.78 13.33 -2.59
CA ALA A 112 3.82 12.76 -1.74
C ALA A 112 3.21 11.96 -0.57
N ASP A 113 3.89 10.88 -0.16
CA ASP A 113 3.48 10.04 0.96
C ASP A 113 4.01 10.60 2.30
N ARG A 114 3.50 11.78 2.69
CA ARG A 114 3.80 12.42 3.98
C ARG A 114 2.66 13.33 4.43
N PRO A 115 2.41 13.46 5.75
CA PRO A 115 1.41 14.39 6.26
C PRO A 115 1.82 15.85 6.01
N ALA A 116 0.84 16.71 5.75
CA ALA A 116 1.05 18.14 5.58
C ALA A 116 -0.06 18.98 6.22
N LYS A 117 0.18 20.30 6.29
CA LYS A 117 -0.76 21.29 6.79
C LYS A 117 -1.19 22.21 5.67
N LEU A 118 -2.50 22.35 5.49
CA LEU A 118 -3.10 23.31 4.56
C LEU A 118 -3.77 24.44 5.35
N TYR A 119 -3.82 25.63 4.77
CA TYR A 119 -4.38 26.81 5.43
C TYR A 119 -5.52 27.42 4.62
N LEU A 120 -6.67 27.61 5.23
CA LEU A 120 -7.80 28.35 4.66
C LEU A 120 -7.86 29.72 5.31
N GLU A 121 -7.74 30.78 4.50
CA GLU A 121 -7.87 32.17 4.94
C GLU A 121 -8.97 32.88 4.16
N ALA A 122 -10.10 33.15 4.83
CA ALA A 122 -11.20 33.91 4.28
C ALA A 122 -11.48 35.19 5.05
N SER A 123 -11.81 36.24 4.31
CA SER A 123 -12.20 37.54 4.82
C SER A 123 -13.17 38.23 3.87
N GLY A 124 -14.06 39.04 4.45
CA GLY A 124 -15.15 39.71 3.74
C GLY A 124 -16.44 38.87 3.67
N GLU A 125 -17.52 39.52 3.26
CA GLU A 125 -18.85 38.90 3.09
C GLU A 125 -18.89 38.07 1.80
N GLY A 126 -19.48 36.86 1.87
CA GLY A 126 -19.66 35.98 0.71
C GLY A 126 -19.33 34.49 0.97
N PRO A 127 -19.50 33.64 -0.06
CA PRO A 127 -19.18 32.21 0.04
C PRO A 127 -17.66 31.96 0.07
N VAL A 128 -17.28 30.90 0.76
CA VAL A 128 -15.91 30.38 0.90
C VAL A 128 -15.87 28.99 0.29
N THR A 129 -15.13 28.85 -0.80
CA THR A 129 -14.94 27.58 -1.52
C THR A 129 -13.58 26.96 -1.21
N ALA A 130 -13.42 25.68 -1.55
CA ALA A 130 -12.16 24.94 -1.40
C ALA A 130 -10.99 25.53 -2.22
N GLU A 131 -11.25 26.25 -3.31
CA GLU A 131 -10.25 27.02 -4.07
C GLU A 131 -9.46 28.01 -3.18
N ARG A 132 -10.06 28.47 -2.07
CA ARG A 132 -9.43 29.42 -1.13
C ARG A 132 -8.48 28.76 -0.13
N ILE A 133 -8.35 27.43 -0.15
CA ILE A 133 -7.36 26.69 0.63
C ILE A 133 -5.99 26.83 -0.02
N GLN A 134 -5.00 27.32 0.73
CA GLN A 134 -3.60 27.37 0.35
C GLN A 134 -3.01 25.95 0.43
N THR A 135 -2.83 25.31 -0.73
CA THR A 135 -2.22 23.98 -0.83
C THR A 135 -0.69 24.03 -0.75
N THR A 136 -0.09 22.92 -0.33
CA THR A 136 1.36 22.68 -0.44
C THR A 136 1.66 21.87 -1.70
N ALA A 137 2.93 21.80 -2.11
CA ALA A 137 3.35 21.00 -3.28
C ALA A 137 3.11 19.48 -3.14
N ASP A 138 2.70 19.02 -1.96
CA ASP A 138 2.44 17.60 -1.65
C ASP A 138 0.98 17.19 -1.91
N TYR A 139 0.06 18.14 -2.09
CA TYR A 139 -1.37 17.90 -2.18
C TYR A 139 -2.09 18.78 -3.21
N GLU A 140 -2.99 18.17 -3.97
CA GLU A 140 -3.86 18.83 -4.94
C GLU A 140 -5.33 18.69 -4.51
N ILE A 141 -6.11 19.78 -4.62
CA ILE A 141 -7.56 19.77 -4.39
C ILE A 141 -8.26 19.49 -5.72
N VAL A 142 -9.09 18.45 -5.75
CA VAL A 142 -9.76 17.98 -6.97
C VAL A 142 -11.13 18.65 -7.20
N ASN A 143 -11.78 19.12 -6.12
CA ASN A 143 -13.05 19.84 -6.16
C ASN A 143 -12.93 21.28 -5.59
N PRO A 144 -12.24 22.21 -6.29
CA PRO A 144 -12.05 23.58 -5.82
C PRO A 144 -13.35 24.39 -5.69
N ASP A 145 -14.40 23.98 -6.41
CA ASP A 145 -15.74 24.56 -6.40
C ASP A 145 -16.59 24.17 -5.17
N LEU A 146 -16.11 23.22 -4.34
CA LEU A 146 -16.79 22.79 -3.12
C LEU A 146 -17.05 23.98 -2.19
N HIS A 147 -18.32 24.19 -1.82
CA HIS A 147 -18.72 25.16 -0.79
C HIS A 147 -18.32 24.65 0.59
N LEU A 148 -17.60 25.47 1.35
CA LEU A 148 -17.20 25.16 2.72
C LEU A 148 -18.03 25.95 3.75
N ALA A 149 -18.19 27.26 3.53
CA ALA A 149 -18.89 28.17 4.44
C ALA A 149 -19.38 29.44 3.73
N THR A 150 -20.25 30.21 4.39
CA THR A 150 -20.72 31.54 3.99
C THR A 150 -20.42 32.52 5.12
N LEU A 151 -19.74 33.63 4.80
CA LEU A 151 -19.45 34.71 5.73
C LEU A 151 -20.50 35.83 5.58
N ASP A 152 -21.17 36.15 6.68
CA ASP A 152 -22.35 37.03 6.73
C ASP A 152 -22.03 38.50 7.05
N ALA A 153 -20.76 38.88 7.20
CA ALA A 153 -20.36 40.25 7.52
C ALA A 153 -19.10 40.71 6.76
N PRO A 154 -19.02 41.99 6.33
CA PRO A 154 -17.82 42.54 5.69
C PRO A 154 -16.54 42.51 6.54
N GLY A 155 -16.70 42.44 7.86
CA GLY A 155 -15.59 42.30 8.82
C GLY A 155 -15.27 40.86 9.23
N ALA A 156 -16.03 39.87 8.73
CA ALA A 156 -15.82 38.47 9.05
C ALA A 156 -14.43 37.99 8.61
N ARG A 157 -13.83 37.10 9.41
CA ARG A 157 -12.59 36.41 9.12
C ARG A 157 -12.72 34.96 9.55
N LEU A 158 -12.16 34.06 8.76
CA LEU A 158 -12.09 32.64 9.01
C LEU A 158 -10.67 32.17 8.70
N THR A 159 -9.95 31.76 9.74
CA THR A 159 -8.60 31.19 9.65
C THR A 159 -8.69 29.75 10.12
N VAL A 160 -8.32 28.80 9.26
CA VAL A 160 -8.40 27.36 9.56
C VAL A 160 -7.13 26.65 9.13
N GLU A 161 -6.55 25.88 10.04
CA GLU A 161 -5.42 24.97 9.83
C GLU A 161 -5.98 23.54 9.67
N LEU A 162 -5.79 22.95 8.48
CA LEU A 162 -6.24 21.61 8.11
C LEU A 162 -5.03 20.67 8.15
N ASN A 163 -5.03 19.65 9.00
CA ASN A 163 -4.03 18.58 8.94
C ASN A 163 -4.52 17.51 7.96
N VAL A 164 -3.70 17.23 6.94
CA VAL A 164 -3.97 16.25 5.88
C VAL A 164 -2.95 15.14 5.95
N GLU A 165 -3.40 13.91 5.82
CA GLU A 165 -2.55 12.72 5.89
C GLU A 165 -2.86 11.78 4.70
N PRO A 166 -1.87 11.06 4.17
CA PRO A 166 -2.11 9.93 3.30
C PRO A 166 -2.58 8.74 4.14
N GLY A 167 -3.46 7.90 3.60
CA GLY A 167 -4.01 6.76 4.34
C GLY A 167 -4.78 5.79 3.46
N GLN A 168 -5.45 4.83 4.09
CA GLN A 168 -6.26 3.80 3.45
C GLN A 168 -7.58 3.62 4.20
N GLY A 169 -8.66 3.36 3.46
CA GLY A 169 -9.97 3.04 4.03
C GLY A 169 -10.60 4.21 4.82
N TYR A 170 -10.84 3.98 6.11
CA TYR A 170 -11.54 4.89 7.02
C TYR A 170 -10.89 4.86 8.41
N ALA A 171 -10.58 6.05 8.95
CA ALA A 171 -10.17 6.22 10.34
C ALA A 171 -11.20 7.08 11.10
N PRO A 172 -11.76 6.60 12.22
CA PRO A 172 -12.73 7.37 13.00
C PRO A 172 -12.05 8.51 13.76
N ALA A 173 -12.80 9.59 14.02
CA ALA A 173 -12.35 10.67 14.88
C ALA A 173 -11.99 10.14 16.30
N GLY A 174 -10.89 10.64 16.87
CA GLY A 174 -10.45 10.27 18.22
C GLY A 174 -9.51 9.07 18.33
N GLN A 175 -8.99 8.53 17.22
CA GLN A 175 -7.92 7.53 17.26
C GLN A 175 -6.53 8.13 17.59
N SER A 176 -6.41 9.46 17.53
CA SER A 176 -5.20 10.23 17.84
C SER A 176 -5.25 10.81 19.27
N ASP A 177 -4.70 10.06 20.23
CA ASP A 177 -4.57 10.52 21.62
C ASP A 177 -3.60 11.71 21.75
N GLY A 178 -3.92 12.63 22.67
CA GLY A 178 -3.02 13.73 23.06
C GLY A 178 -3.06 15.00 22.20
N LEU A 179 -4.10 15.19 21.38
CA LEU A 179 -4.30 16.43 20.61
C LEU A 179 -4.41 17.67 21.54
N PRO A 180 -3.79 18.81 21.18
CA PRO A 180 -3.95 20.07 21.91
C PRO A 180 -5.39 20.60 21.89
N ILE A 181 -5.77 21.35 22.92
CA ILE A 181 -7.05 22.08 22.98
C ILE A 181 -7.19 22.99 21.74
N GLY A 182 -8.39 23.03 21.15
CA GLY A 182 -8.67 23.74 19.90
C GLY A 182 -8.27 22.99 18.63
N VAL A 183 -7.84 21.73 18.72
CA VAL A 183 -7.73 20.82 17.57
C VAL A 183 -8.89 19.83 17.62
N ILE A 184 -9.77 19.89 16.61
CA ILE A 184 -10.93 19.02 16.48
C ILE A 184 -10.54 17.84 15.56
N PRO A 185 -10.55 16.58 16.05
CA PRO A 185 -10.35 15.42 15.18
C PRO A 185 -11.55 15.22 14.26
N VAL A 186 -11.31 14.75 13.05
CA VAL A 186 -12.34 14.55 12.02
C VAL A 186 -12.22 13.14 11.46
N ASP A 187 -13.36 12.47 11.20
CA ASP A 187 -13.35 11.18 10.54
C ASP A 187 -12.72 11.28 9.15
N ALA A 188 -11.63 10.53 8.93
CA ALA A 188 -10.87 10.57 7.70
C ALA A 188 -11.33 9.45 6.76
N ILE A 189 -11.86 9.84 5.59
CA ILE A 189 -12.29 8.92 4.52
C ILE A 189 -11.22 8.97 3.41
N PHE A 190 -10.28 8.04 3.44
CA PHE A 190 -9.19 7.98 2.46
C PHE A 190 -9.59 7.28 1.15
N SER A 191 -10.74 6.60 1.10
CA SER A 191 -11.13 5.78 -0.05
C SER A 191 -11.54 6.63 -1.28
N PRO A 192 -10.83 6.54 -2.42
CA PRO A 192 -11.14 7.30 -3.63
C PRO A 192 -12.34 6.75 -4.42
N VAL A 193 -12.87 5.58 -4.02
CA VAL A 193 -13.96 4.88 -4.70
C VAL A 193 -15.25 5.02 -3.89
N ARG A 194 -16.27 5.64 -4.49
CA ARG A 194 -17.57 5.88 -3.85
C ARG A 194 -18.54 4.70 -4.03
N ARG A 195 -18.45 3.98 -5.14
CA ARG A 195 -19.34 2.86 -5.45
C ARG A 195 -18.66 1.84 -6.37
N VAL A 196 -18.97 0.56 -6.16
CA VAL A 196 -18.60 -0.54 -7.06
C VAL A 196 -19.79 -1.47 -7.23
N ASN A 197 -20.12 -1.78 -8.48
CA ASN A 197 -21.12 -2.75 -8.89
C ASN A 197 -20.46 -3.77 -9.84
N PHE A 198 -20.89 -5.02 -9.81
CA PHE A 198 -20.43 -6.01 -10.80
C PHE A 198 -21.55 -6.98 -11.18
N HIS A 199 -21.48 -7.48 -12.39
CA HIS A 199 -22.40 -8.46 -12.93
C HIS A 199 -21.62 -9.58 -13.62
N VAL A 200 -22.08 -10.82 -13.44
CA VAL A 200 -21.46 -12.00 -14.06
C VAL A 200 -22.50 -12.64 -14.96
N THR A 201 -22.14 -12.83 -16.23
CA THR A 201 -22.94 -13.56 -17.23
C THR A 201 -22.13 -14.74 -17.76
N HIS A 202 -22.77 -15.67 -18.47
CA HIS A 202 -22.05 -16.74 -19.16
C HIS A 202 -21.74 -16.35 -20.60
N THR A 203 -20.50 -16.61 -21.01
CA THR A 203 -20.02 -16.40 -22.38
C THR A 203 -19.70 -17.73 -23.08
N ARG A 204 -19.73 -17.72 -24.41
CA ARG A 204 -19.50 -18.92 -25.24
C ARG A 204 -18.15 -18.82 -25.95
N VAL A 205 -17.25 -19.73 -25.59
CA VAL A 205 -15.94 -19.90 -26.24
C VAL A 205 -16.00 -21.16 -27.10
N GLY A 206 -16.08 -20.97 -28.43
CA GLY A 206 -16.23 -22.07 -29.39
C GLY A 206 -17.47 -22.94 -29.13
N GLN A 207 -17.25 -24.15 -28.59
CA GLN A 207 -18.33 -25.09 -28.25
C GLN A 207 -18.71 -25.11 -26.75
N MET A 208 -17.96 -24.43 -25.89
CA MET A 208 -18.19 -24.39 -24.45
C MET A 208 -18.96 -23.11 -24.07
N THR A 209 -20.00 -23.25 -23.24
CA THR A 209 -20.92 -22.16 -22.85
C THR A 209 -20.90 -21.85 -21.35
N ASN A 210 -19.90 -22.35 -20.63
CA ASN A 210 -19.78 -22.27 -19.17
C ASN A 210 -18.64 -21.34 -18.71
N TYR A 211 -18.09 -20.52 -19.60
CA TYR A 211 -17.17 -19.46 -19.22
C TYR A 211 -17.94 -18.28 -18.63
N ASP A 212 -17.32 -17.56 -17.72
CA ASP A 212 -17.88 -16.34 -17.13
C ASP A 212 -17.40 -15.10 -17.91
N LYS A 213 -18.27 -14.12 -18.05
CA LYS A 213 -17.99 -12.73 -18.45
C LYS A 213 -18.29 -11.85 -17.25
N LEU A 214 -17.26 -11.16 -16.73
CA LEU A 214 -17.37 -10.24 -15.61
C LEU A 214 -17.47 -8.81 -16.15
N THR A 215 -18.59 -8.14 -15.93
CA THR A 215 -18.74 -6.69 -16.11
C THR A 215 -18.55 -6.02 -14.75
N LEU A 216 -17.62 -5.07 -14.65
CA LEU A 216 -17.31 -4.33 -13.42
C LEU A 216 -17.50 -2.82 -13.67
N GLU A 217 -18.31 -2.18 -12.83
CA GLU A 217 -18.67 -0.77 -12.89
C GLU A 217 -18.18 -0.08 -11.62
N VAL A 218 -17.33 0.95 -11.76
CA VAL A 218 -16.66 1.64 -10.64
C VAL A 218 -16.89 3.14 -10.75
N TRP A 219 -17.31 3.76 -9.65
CA TRP A 219 -17.46 5.21 -9.51
C TRP A 219 -16.40 5.73 -8.53
N THR A 220 -15.47 6.54 -9.03
CA THR A 220 -14.46 7.25 -8.23
C THR A 220 -14.92 8.68 -7.94
N ASP A 221 -14.20 9.37 -7.07
CA ASP A 221 -14.43 10.80 -6.81
C ASP A 221 -13.50 11.73 -7.59
N GLY A 222 -12.74 11.21 -8.55
CA GLY A 222 -11.80 11.95 -9.40
C GLY A 222 -10.39 12.11 -8.82
N THR A 223 -10.16 11.77 -7.53
CA THR A 223 -8.79 11.72 -6.96
C THR A 223 -7.93 10.67 -7.66
N MET A 224 -8.54 9.58 -8.13
CA MET A 224 -7.91 8.50 -8.91
C MET A 224 -8.81 8.11 -10.09
N SER A 225 -8.22 7.77 -11.23
CA SER A 225 -8.98 7.23 -12.37
C SER A 225 -9.58 5.86 -12.02
N GLY A 226 -10.68 5.50 -12.68
CA GLY A 226 -11.30 4.19 -12.48
C GLY A 226 -10.39 3.03 -12.88
N VAL A 227 -9.65 3.17 -13.98
CA VAL A 227 -8.71 2.15 -14.48
C VAL A 227 -7.54 1.96 -13.51
N ASP A 228 -6.93 3.05 -13.02
CA ASP A 228 -5.83 2.98 -12.04
C ASP A 228 -6.30 2.34 -10.72
N ALA A 229 -7.50 2.69 -10.25
CA ALA A 229 -8.08 2.12 -9.04
C ALA A 229 -8.27 0.60 -9.15
N ILE A 230 -8.65 0.11 -10.33
CA ILE A 230 -8.85 -1.32 -10.61
C ILE A 230 -7.51 -2.05 -10.75
N SER A 231 -6.52 -1.45 -11.43
CA SER A 231 -5.16 -2.00 -11.52
C SER A 231 -4.52 -2.14 -10.13
N LYS A 232 -4.48 -1.05 -9.35
CA LYS A 232 -3.94 -1.05 -7.99
C LYS A 232 -4.66 -2.04 -7.07
N SER A 233 -5.98 -2.20 -7.22
CA SER A 233 -6.74 -3.20 -6.47
C SER A 233 -6.37 -4.64 -6.85
N ALA A 234 -6.03 -4.88 -8.12
CA ALA A 234 -5.52 -6.19 -8.55
C ALA A 234 -4.11 -6.45 -8.01
N ASP A 235 -3.22 -5.45 -8.03
CA ASP A 235 -1.86 -5.56 -7.50
C ASP A 235 -1.88 -5.91 -5.99
N ILE A 236 -2.69 -5.20 -5.19
CA ILE A 236 -2.91 -5.50 -3.76
C ILE A 236 -3.39 -6.95 -3.55
N LEU A 237 -4.33 -7.43 -4.37
CA LEU A 237 -4.79 -8.83 -4.29
C LEU A 237 -3.69 -9.83 -4.63
N VAL A 238 -2.83 -9.52 -5.61
CA VAL A 238 -1.71 -10.38 -6.01
C VAL A 238 -0.66 -10.47 -4.90
N ASP A 239 -0.31 -9.36 -4.27
CA ASP A 239 0.66 -9.34 -3.16
C ASP A 239 0.14 -10.06 -1.90
N GLU A 240 -1.13 -9.88 -1.53
CA GLU A 240 -1.77 -10.66 -0.46
C GLU A 240 -1.80 -12.17 -0.77
N LEU A 241 -2.13 -12.55 -2.01
CA LEU A 241 -2.14 -13.95 -2.45
C LEU A 241 -0.73 -14.56 -2.59
N ARG A 242 0.31 -13.73 -2.67
CA ARG A 242 1.71 -14.17 -2.83
C ARG A 242 2.17 -15.06 -1.69
N MET A 243 1.80 -14.73 -0.45
CA MET A 243 2.12 -15.54 0.73
C MET A 243 1.54 -16.96 0.62
N PHE A 244 0.31 -17.08 0.11
CA PHE A 244 -0.35 -18.38 -0.11
C PHE A 244 0.28 -19.16 -1.27
N ALA A 245 0.67 -18.50 -2.35
CA ALA A 245 1.35 -19.11 -3.50
C ALA A 245 2.74 -19.68 -3.15
N LEU A 246 3.37 -19.13 -2.11
CA LEU A 246 4.66 -19.53 -1.56
C LEU A 246 4.58 -20.52 -0.39
N LEU A 247 3.38 -20.89 0.07
CA LEU A 247 3.20 -21.80 1.21
C LEU A 247 3.88 -23.15 0.96
N GLY A 248 4.80 -23.55 1.85
CA GLY A 248 5.57 -24.80 1.73
C GLY A 248 6.72 -24.77 0.72
N LYS A 249 6.96 -23.63 0.06
CA LYS A 249 8.17 -23.37 -0.74
C LYS A 249 9.11 -22.49 0.09
N PRO A 250 10.43 -22.53 -0.11
CA PRO A 250 11.29 -21.47 0.39
C PRO A 250 10.81 -20.13 -0.18
N LEU A 251 10.68 -19.10 0.66
CA LEU A 251 10.42 -17.76 0.16
C LEU A 251 11.55 -17.41 -0.84
N PRO A 252 11.25 -16.84 -2.02
CA PRO A 252 12.27 -16.23 -2.85
C PRO A 252 12.89 -15.11 -2.00
N PRO A 253 14.19 -15.17 -1.69
CA PRO A 253 14.82 -14.19 -0.81
C PRO A 253 14.67 -12.79 -1.41
N THR A 254 14.14 -11.87 -0.59
CA THR A 254 14.07 -10.45 -0.92
C THR A 254 15.46 -9.85 -0.79
N VAL A 255 15.98 -9.33 -1.90
CA VAL A 255 17.26 -8.62 -1.91
C VAL A 255 17.03 -7.19 -1.40
N ASP A 256 16.83 -7.06 -0.09
CA ASP A 256 16.59 -5.77 0.57
C ASP A 256 17.88 -4.94 0.73
N ARG A 257 19.04 -5.51 0.40
CA ARG A 257 20.35 -4.84 0.38
C ARG A 257 21.15 -5.30 -0.83
N GLY A 258 21.73 -4.34 -1.56
CA GLY A 258 22.61 -4.59 -2.70
C GLY A 258 22.13 -3.94 -4.00
N LEU A 259 22.63 -4.41 -5.14
CA LEU A 259 22.48 -3.76 -6.44
C LEU A 259 21.03 -3.72 -6.97
N GLY A 260 20.16 -4.61 -6.49
CA GLY A 260 18.80 -4.81 -7.00
C GLY A 260 17.70 -4.49 -6.00
N VAL A 261 17.72 -3.29 -5.40
CA VAL A 261 16.71 -2.82 -4.42
C VAL A 261 15.29 -3.10 -4.94
N GLY A 262 14.50 -3.83 -4.15
CA GLY A 262 13.08 -4.09 -4.40
C GLY A 262 12.76 -5.05 -5.57
N THR A 263 13.75 -5.66 -6.22
CA THR A 263 13.49 -6.56 -7.36
C THR A 263 13.14 -7.97 -6.88
N SER A 264 11.87 -8.37 -6.97
CA SER A 264 11.47 -9.75 -6.67
C SER A 264 11.91 -10.70 -7.79
N LEU A 265 12.89 -11.53 -7.48
CA LEU A 265 13.51 -12.44 -8.45
C LEU A 265 12.83 -13.80 -8.48
N PRO A 266 12.57 -14.39 -9.67
CA PRO A 266 12.17 -15.79 -9.77
C PRO A 266 13.21 -16.71 -9.09
N PRO A 267 12.78 -17.72 -8.31
CA PRO A 267 13.70 -18.58 -7.55
C PRO A 267 14.69 -19.31 -8.46
N ASP A 268 14.33 -19.59 -9.72
CA ASP A 268 15.21 -20.20 -10.71
C ASP A 268 16.40 -19.29 -11.08
N LYS A 269 16.16 -17.96 -11.20
CA LYS A 269 17.21 -16.98 -11.49
C LYS A 269 18.06 -16.66 -10.25
N TYR A 270 17.48 -16.65 -9.05
CA TYR A 270 18.22 -16.40 -7.81
C TYR A 270 19.21 -17.55 -7.50
N ASN A 271 18.76 -18.80 -7.65
CA ASN A 271 19.57 -20.00 -7.39
C ASN A 271 20.50 -20.40 -8.55
N MET A 272 20.48 -19.65 -9.66
CA MET A 272 21.37 -19.86 -10.80
C MET A 272 22.84 -19.82 -10.36
N PRO A 273 23.69 -20.78 -10.77
CA PRO A 273 25.11 -20.74 -10.46
C PRO A 273 25.82 -19.67 -11.30
N ILE A 274 26.86 -19.06 -10.74
CA ILE A 274 27.66 -18.02 -11.44
C ILE A 274 28.42 -18.59 -12.67
N GLU A 275 28.46 -19.92 -12.82
CA GLU A 275 28.99 -20.62 -14.00
C GLU A 275 28.13 -20.31 -15.26
N ASP A 276 26.81 -20.20 -15.12
CA ASP A 276 25.90 -19.95 -16.23
C ASP A 276 25.85 -18.48 -16.68
N LEU A 277 26.40 -17.55 -15.87
CA LEU A 277 26.53 -16.12 -16.21
C LEU A 277 27.55 -15.86 -17.35
N ASN A 278 28.32 -16.85 -17.80
CA ASN A 278 29.33 -16.73 -18.85
C ASN A 278 30.34 -15.56 -18.62
N LEU A 279 30.72 -15.34 -17.36
CA LEU A 279 31.66 -14.28 -16.96
C LEU A 279 33.09 -14.57 -17.43
N SER A 280 33.93 -13.52 -17.45
CA SER A 280 35.37 -13.70 -17.69
C SER A 280 36.00 -14.61 -16.64
N VAL A 281 37.02 -15.39 -17.06
CA VAL A 281 37.78 -16.29 -16.17
C VAL A 281 38.34 -15.55 -14.94
N ARG A 282 38.58 -14.24 -15.03
CA ARG A 282 38.98 -13.41 -13.89
C ARG A 282 37.81 -13.14 -12.94
N ALA A 283 36.68 -12.61 -13.45
CA ALA A 283 35.52 -12.27 -12.63
C ALA A 283 34.98 -13.51 -11.89
N TYR A 284 34.77 -14.61 -12.62
CA TYR A 284 34.34 -15.90 -12.09
C TYR A 284 35.24 -16.42 -10.95
N ASN A 285 36.57 -16.44 -11.15
CA ASN A 285 37.50 -16.93 -10.13
C ASN A 285 37.63 -15.99 -8.91
N CYS A 286 37.26 -14.72 -9.03
CA CYS A 286 37.22 -13.80 -7.89
C CYS A 286 35.97 -14.07 -7.04
N LEU A 287 34.79 -14.14 -7.66
CA LEU A 287 33.52 -14.45 -6.99
C LEU A 287 33.55 -15.83 -6.31
N LYS A 288 34.05 -16.86 -7.02
CA LYS A 288 34.23 -18.22 -6.48
C LYS A 288 35.17 -18.27 -5.26
N ARG A 289 36.15 -17.36 -5.18
CA ARG A 289 37.08 -17.26 -4.02
C ARG A 289 36.51 -16.48 -2.85
N SER A 290 35.54 -15.59 -3.07
CA SER A 290 34.83 -14.88 -2.00
C SER A 290 33.64 -15.65 -1.46
N GLY A 291 33.44 -16.92 -1.87
CA GLY A 291 32.33 -17.76 -1.43
C GLY A 291 31.00 -17.46 -2.13
N LEU A 292 30.99 -16.53 -3.09
CA LEU A 292 29.82 -16.23 -3.90
C LEU A 292 29.73 -17.27 -5.01
N MET A 293 28.70 -18.11 -4.97
CA MET A 293 28.51 -19.25 -5.89
C MET A 293 27.21 -19.15 -6.69
N THR A 294 26.21 -18.43 -6.18
CA THR A 294 24.90 -18.20 -6.79
C THR A 294 24.72 -16.74 -7.16
N VAL A 295 23.92 -16.47 -8.20
CA VAL A 295 23.58 -15.10 -8.63
C VAL A 295 22.97 -14.29 -7.49
N GLY A 296 22.09 -14.90 -6.69
CA GLY A 296 21.50 -14.28 -5.51
C GLY A 296 22.52 -13.72 -4.51
N SER A 297 23.53 -14.52 -4.15
CA SER A 297 24.58 -14.08 -3.21
C SER A 297 25.42 -12.90 -3.70
N VAL A 298 25.45 -12.67 -5.02
CA VAL A 298 26.14 -11.52 -5.63
C VAL A 298 25.25 -10.27 -5.62
N LEU A 299 23.93 -10.44 -5.81
CA LEU A 299 22.96 -9.34 -5.79
C LEU A 299 22.73 -8.79 -4.37
N GLU A 300 22.87 -9.63 -3.33
CA GLU A 300 22.86 -9.25 -1.91
C GLU A 300 24.06 -8.40 -1.47
N LYS A 301 25.04 -8.17 -2.36
CA LYS A 301 26.25 -7.39 -2.06
C LYS A 301 26.18 -5.99 -2.66
N SER A 302 26.67 -5.02 -1.88
CA SER A 302 26.85 -3.65 -2.32
C SER A 302 28.01 -3.53 -3.32
N GLU A 303 28.01 -2.47 -4.15
CA GLU A 303 29.10 -2.19 -5.10
C GLU A 303 30.46 -2.10 -4.39
N ASP A 304 30.53 -1.40 -3.26
CA ASP A 304 31.74 -1.24 -2.46
C ASP A 304 32.25 -2.58 -1.89
N GLU A 305 31.34 -3.45 -1.42
CA GLU A 305 31.71 -4.79 -0.97
C GLU A 305 32.27 -5.65 -2.11
N LEU A 306 31.67 -5.59 -3.31
CA LEU A 306 32.16 -6.31 -4.50
C LEU A 306 33.52 -5.75 -4.96
N LEU A 307 33.70 -4.43 -4.98
CA LEU A 307 34.98 -3.79 -5.33
C LEU A 307 36.08 -4.01 -4.28
N SER A 308 35.72 -4.30 -3.02
CA SER A 308 36.68 -4.68 -1.97
C SER A 308 37.26 -6.09 -2.15
N LEU A 309 36.65 -6.93 -2.99
CA LEU A 309 37.07 -8.32 -3.18
C LEU A 309 38.47 -8.41 -3.82
N ARG A 310 39.30 -9.31 -3.26
CA ARG A 310 40.71 -9.44 -3.64
C ARG A 310 40.89 -9.75 -5.14
N ASN A 311 41.49 -8.81 -5.87
CA ASN A 311 41.73 -8.82 -7.32
C ASN A 311 40.49 -8.64 -8.21
N PHE A 312 39.30 -8.43 -7.62
CA PHE A 312 38.17 -7.85 -8.31
C PHE A 312 38.48 -6.36 -8.59
N GLY A 313 37.85 -5.78 -9.59
CA GLY A 313 38.10 -4.39 -9.97
C GLY A 313 37.14 -3.96 -11.06
N ARG A 314 37.06 -2.65 -11.31
CA ARG A 314 36.00 -2.00 -12.11
C ARG A 314 35.61 -2.77 -13.37
N LYS A 315 36.56 -3.14 -14.25
CA LYS A 315 36.27 -3.93 -15.46
C LYS A 315 35.51 -5.26 -15.21
N SER A 316 35.82 -5.97 -14.13
CA SER A 316 35.12 -7.21 -13.76
C SER A 316 33.79 -6.97 -13.05
N TYR A 317 33.60 -5.78 -12.46
CA TYR A 317 32.31 -5.30 -11.97
C TYR A 317 31.41 -4.88 -13.14
N ASP A 318 31.95 -4.13 -14.11
CA ASP A 318 31.25 -3.73 -15.34
C ASP A 318 30.79 -4.98 -16.13
N GLU A 319 31.71 -5.95 -16.38
CA GLU A 319 31.38 -7.25 -16.99
C GLU A 319 30.25 -8.02 -16.28
N LEU A 320 30.24 -7.98 -14.94
CA LEU A 320 29.20 -8.63 -14.12
C LEU A 320 27.86 -7.88 -14.24
N ARG A 321 27.88 -6.55 -14.11
CA ARG A 321 26.71 -5.68 -14.19
C ARG A 321 26.04 -5.79 -15.56
N ASP A 322 26.80 -5.74 -16.64
CA ASP A 322 26.28 -5.84 -18.01
C ASP A 322 25.58 -7.19 -18.24
N LYS A 323 26.12 -8.28 -17.69
CA LYS A 323 25.49 -9.61 -17.75
C LYS A 323 24.23 -9.74 -16.89
N LEU A 324 24.19 -9.07 -15.74
CA LEU A 324 22.98 -8.99 -14.92
C LEU A 324 21.88 -8.16 -15.60
N VAL A 325 22.24 -7.07 -16.29
CA VAL A 325 21.32 -6.27 -17.12
C VAL A 325 20.80 -7.08 -18.31
N GLU A 326 21.66 -7.82 -19.02
CA GLU A 326 21.27 -8.71 -20.14
C GLU A 326 20.25 -9.79 -19.74
N LEU A 327 20.33 -10.29 -18.50
CA LEU A 327 19.36 -11.25 -17.94
C LEU A 327 18.09 -10.60 -17.36
N GLY A 328 17.98 -9.26 -17.42
CA GLY A 328 16.86 -8.51 -16.82
C GLY A 328 16.82 -8.58 -15.30
N LEU A 329 17.99 -8.67 -14.65
CA LEU A 329 18.16 -8.73 -13.20
C LEU A 329 18.49 -7.37 -12.57
N LEU A 330 18.94 -6.41 -13.39
CA LEU A 330 19.22 -5.03 -13.01
C LEU A 330 18.68 -4.08 -14.11
N PRO A 331 18.22 -2.87 -13.75
CA PRO A 331 17.94 -1.84 -14.74
C PRO A 331 19.25 -1.42 -15.45
N PRO A 332 19.21 -1.06 -16.75
CA PRO A 332 20.38 -0.55 -17.45
C PRO A 332 20.86 0.76 -16.83
N ALA A 333 22.17 0.94 -16.74
CA ALA A 333 22.77 2.12 -16.11
C ALA A 333 22.41 3.40 -16.88
N VAL A 334 21.64 4.28 -16.24
CA VAL A 334 21.42 5.65 -16.71
C VAL A 334 22.57 6.51 -16.18
N GLU A 335 23.57 6.79 -17.02
CA GLU A 335 24.65 7.71 -16.65
C GLU A 335 24.09 9.13 -16.49
N GLY A 336 24.07 9.68 -15.27
CA GLY A 336 23.68 11.08 -15.09
C GLY A 336 23.22 11.58 -13.71
N ILE A 337 23.23 10.79 -12.63
CA ILE A 337 22.89 11.29 -11.28
C ILE A 337 24.04 10.97 -10.32
N GLU A 338 24.62 12.02 -9.73
CA GLU A 338 25.65 11.88 -8.70
C GLU A 338 25.05 11.35 -7.38
N PRO A 339 25.66 10.35 -6.72
CA PRO A 339 25.19 9.86 -5.42
C PRO A 339 25.67 10.78 -4.29
N ASN A 340 25.13 11.99 -4.23
CA ASN A 340 25.35 12.93 -3.12
C ASN A 340 24.02 13.52 -2.65
N GLY A 341 23.34 12.75 -1.81
CA GLY A 341 21.99 13.05 -1.32
C GLY A 341 21.48 11.91 -0.46
N SER A 342 22.05 11.77 0.74
CA SER A 342 21.58 10.80 1.73
C SER A 342 20.15 11.12 2.14
N VAL A 343 19.17 10.43 1.57
CA VAL A 343 17.79 10.41 2.09
C VAL A 343 17.81 9.57 3.38
N PRO A 344 17.41 10.12 4.54
CA PRO A 344 17.48 9.41 5.80
C PRO A 344 16.32 8.41 5.90
N ILE A 345 16.53 7.19 5.41
CA ILE A 345 15.60 6.08 5.67
C ILE A 345 15.76 5.62 7.12
N GLY A 346 14.62 5.48 7.81
CA GLY A 346 14.55 5.34 9.26
C GLY A 346 15.33 4.14 9.83
N ARG A 347 15.83 4.33 11.05
CA ARG A 347 16.43 3.26 11.85
C ARG A 347 15.40 2.15 12.08
N THR A 348 15.69 0.93 11.59
CA THR A 348 15.17 -0.27 12.24
C THR A 348 15.72 -0.32 13.66
N PRO A 349 14.92 -0.58 14.70
CA PRO A 349 15.41 -0.61 16.08
C PRO A 349 16.46 -1.72 16.24
N GLN A 350 17.65 -1.34 16.71
CA GLN A 350 18.66 -2.31 17.17
C GLN A 350 18.24 -2.87 18.53
N PRO A 351 18.64 -4.10 18.90
CA PRO A 351 18.50 -4.58 20.27
C PRO A 351 19.25 -3.65 21.21
N VAL A 352 18.58 -3.13 22.24
CA VAL A 352 19.20 -2.22 23.20
C VAL A 352 20.16 -3.01 24.08
N GLU A 353 21.47 -2.87 23.82
CA GLU A 353 22.49 -3.25 24.79
C GLU A 353 22.37 -2.35 26.03
N ARG A 354 22.53 -2.94 27.22
CA ARG A 354 22.33 -2.24 28.50
C ARG A 354 23.50 -1.32 28.81
N GLU A 355 23.31 -0.02 28.61
CA GLU A 355 24.16 1.00 29.23
C GLU A 355 23.56 1.43 30.58
N GLU A 356 24.43 1.62 31.59
CA GLU A 356 24.03 2.00 32.95
C GLU A 356 23.68 3.50 33.02
N PRO A 357 22.66 3.91 33.79
CA PRO A 357 22.16 5.28 33.74
C PRO A 357 22.97 6.24 34.62
N GLU A 358 23.85 7.03 34.01
CA GLU A 358 24.25 8.33 34.53
C GLU A 358 23.37 9.44 33.89
N ASP A 359 23.20 10.56 34.60
CA ASP A 359 22.39 11.75 34.25
C ASP A 359 20.84 11.63 34.28
N LEU A 360 20.30 11.42 35.49
CA LEU A 360 18.89 11.70 35.81
C LEU A 360 18.60 13.21 35.90
N SER A 361 17.45 13.64 35.35
CA SER A 361 16.98 15.03 35.46
C SER A 361 16.62 15.42 36.91
N PRO A 362 16.64 16.72 37.28
CA PRO A 362 16.39 17.15 38.66
C PRO A 362 15.04 16.69 39.24
N LEU A 363 14.02 16.56 38.39
CA LEU A 363 12.69 16.08 38.77
C LEU A 363 12.68 14.55 38.99
N GLY A 364 13.47 13.80 38.22
CA GLY A 364 13.63 12.36 38.39
C GLY A 364 14.37 12.00 39.68
N ALA A 365 15.42 12.76 40.04
CA ALA A 365 16.11 12.62 41.32
C ALA A 365 15.17 12.83 42.51
N ALA A 366 14.37 13.91 42.50
CA ALA A 366 13.40 14.22 43.55
C ALA A 366 12.30 13.15 43.69
N LEU A 367 11.85 12.55 42.58
CA LEU A 367 10.86 11.47 42.61
C LEU A 367 11.42 10.19 43.23
N ILE A 368 12.67 9.83 42.91
CA ILE A 368 13.35 8.65 43.47
C ILE A 368 13.62 8.85 44.98
N GLU A 369 13.97 10.07 45.41
CA GLU A 369 14.18 10.39 46.82
C GLU A 369 12.87 10.28 47.63
N ALA A 370 11.77 10.83 47.11
CA ALA A 370 10.45 10.71 47.73
C ALA A 370 9.94 9.26 47.83
N LEU A 371 10.16 8.44 46.80
CA LEU A 371 9.81 7.00 46.84
C LEU A 371 10.65 6.23 47.88
N ARG A 372 11.92 6.62 48.05
CA ARG A 372 12.81 6.02 49.05
C ARG A 372 12.43 6.39 50.49
N GLU A 373 11.92 7.59 50.73
CA GLU A 373 11.32 7.98 52.02
C GLU A 373 9.98 7.24 52.28
N ALA A 374 9.20 6.95 51.24
CA ALA A 374 7.98 6.14 51.34
C ALA A 374 8.24 4.64 51.56
N GLY A 375 9.48 4.17 51.36
CA GLY A 375 9.86 2.77 51.52
C GLY A 375 9.45 1.85 50.35
N GLU A 376 9.10 2.43 49.19
CA GLU A 376 8.75 1.68 47.98
C GLU A 376 9.96 1.55 47.04
N ASP A 377 10.14 0.36 46.45
CA ASP A 377 11.29 0.04 45.60
C ASP A 377 11.03 0.52 44.15
N PRO A 378 11.78 1.51 43.60
CA PRO A 378 11.48 2.11 42.30
C PRO A 378 11.45 1.11 41.13
N SER A 379 12.13 -0.02 41.32
CA SER A 379 12.23 -1.16 40.42
C SER A 379 10.89 -1.78 40.00
N GLU A 380 9.85 -1.70 40.84
CA GLU A 380 8.54 -2.31 40.57
C GLU A 380 7.63 -1.46 39.68
N LEU A 381 7.81 -0.13 39.67
CA LEU A 381 7.03 0.79 38.82
C LEU A 381 7.40 0.63 37.33
N ILE A 382 8.68 0.42 37.03
CA ILE A 382 9.17 0.19 35.66
C ILE A 382 8.57 -1.10 35.08
N LYS A 383 8.58 -2.20 35.86
CA LYS A 383 8.00 -3.50 35.45
C LYS A 383 6.48 -3.50 35.29
N ARG A 384 5.76 -2.57 35.92
CA ARG A 384 4.32 -2.39 35.68
C ARG A 384 4.08 -1.71 34.35
N LYS A 385 4.88 -0.70 34.01
CA LYS A 385 4.76 0.02 32.74
C LYS A 385 5.08 -0.88 31.53
N GLU A 386 6.11 -1.73 31.63
CA GLU A 386 6.47 -2.74 30.61
C GLU A 386 5.47 -3.92 30.47
N ARG A 387 4.35 -3.92 31.19
CA ARG A 387 3.33 -4.99 31.11
C ARG A 387 2.00 -4.51 30.52
N ASP A 388 1.82 -3.19 30.37
CA ASP A 388 0.64 -2.56 29.77
C ASP A 388 0.95 -1.93 28.39
N GLU A 389 2.14 -2.22 27.83
CA GLU A 389 2.57 -2.01 26.43
C GLU A 389 2.77 -3.38 25.74
#